data_AF-A0A6H3F5Y3-F1
#
_entry.id   AF-A0A6H3F5Y3-F1
#
_cell.length_a   1.000
_cell.length_b   1.000
_cell.length_c   1.000
_cell.angle_alpha   90.00
_cell.angle_beta   90.00
_cell.angle_gamma   90.00
#
_symmetry.space_group_name_H-M   'P 1'
#
loop_
_entity.id
_entity.type
_entity.pdbx_description
1 polymer ?
#
loop_
_entity_poly.entity_id
_entity_poly.type
_entity_poly.pdbx_seq_one_letter_code
_entity_poly.pdbx_strand_id
1 'polypeptide(L)'
;MGIGLQVLVLAILGALTFYADLGGDRLIFVGLAALCALADMALWLQARAQSRKLYDYTGTLIDVGDNALHGDAAQRALHCLEQLRAAAARQPENDAALVRLQEENADLHSRLTALEAEKEALRQKTEQGGSVLHKAHTVCNKLSEEVRGLSHLITAVNKGVEVQRDHLAETAQAMKRVAATASEASVQVRGLSDSAQNSSASAATGEREVEGSVASIERVKDTIVQLKEAMAGLGDKASNIGQVMSVINEVADQTNLLALNAAIEAARAGEAGRGFAVVADEVRKLAEKTMGATKEVEEAVRAIQDETRRNVLTVDRAAQLSVDGAEQASRAGNFMRDIIHAMTETASSLQVIADNAAEQSKNSAGTNGALEEIRNVAENTATAMENFTAALLSFQSGMEELDMIVNALVSGDYDQAATDQFVQWTPKLDLHVPMVDRQHRMLVGYINELYEAMAHNRTSKELQAIVKKLRDYTATHFSDEEKLFAPTSYRGTQEHIKIHRKFVAKLDEVEQELQNGTATVSMELLTFLKDWLVQHIMGTDPTYVPYLSAEDKDPEADLKSAAV
;
A
#
# COMPACT_ATOMS: atom_id res chain seq x y z
N MET A 1 59.27 44.84 -56.90
CA MET A 1 60.06 43.77 -56.24
C MET A 1 60.07 42.58 -57.16
N GLY A 2 61.26 42.16 -57.59
CA GLY A 2 61.44 41.36 -58.79
C GLY A 2 61.13 39.87 -58.60
N ILE A 3 60.86 39.23 -59.74
CA ILE A 3 60.70 37.79 -60.02
C ILE A 3 61.54 36.89 -59.08
N GLY A 4 62.74 37.32 -58.69
CA GLY A 4 63.59 36.62 -57.73
C GLY A 4 62.93 36.31 -56.38
N LEU A 5 62.05 37.17 -55.85
CA LEU A 5 61.37 36.92 -54.58
C LEU A 5 60.27 35.85 -54.72
N GLN A 6 59.50 35.88 -55.81
CA GLN A 6 58.42 34.90 -56.05
C GLN A 6 58.96 33.51 -56.40
N VAL A 7 60.06 33.42 -57.16
CA VAL A 7 60.74 32.14 -57.42
C VAL A 7 61.34 31.56 -56.14
N LEU A 8 61.88 32.40 -55.26
CA LEU A 8 62.38 31.97 -53.94
C LEU A 8 61.25 31.43 -53.05
N VAL A 9 60.09 32.10 -53.02
CA VAL A 9 58.93 31.67 -52.23
C VAL A 9 58.36 30.34 -52.73
N LEU A 10 58.23 30.15 -54.05
CA LEU A 10 57.77 28.88 -54.63
C LEU A 10 58.77 27.73 -54.40
N ALA A 11 60.08 28.00 -54.44
CA ALA A 11 61.12 27.02 -54.13
C ALA A 11 61.11 26.61 -52.64
N ILE A 12 60.90 27.56 -51.73
CA ILE A 12 60.79 27.28 -50.28
C ILE A 12 59.53 26.47 -49.97
N LEU A 13 58.39 26.81 -50.58
CA LEU A 13 57.13 26.08 -50.41
C LEU A 13 57.22 24.64 -50.93
N GLY A 14 57.87 24.42 -52.09
CA GLY A 14 58.12 23.06 -52.62
C GLY A 14 59.09 22.23 -51.76
N ALA A 15 60.11 22.86 -51.18
CA ALA A 15 61.04 22.17 -50.27
C ALA A 15 60.36 21.76 -48.95
N LEU A 16 59.46 22.60 -48.42
CA LEU A 16 58.67 22.31 -47.21
C LEU A 16 57.72 21.11 -47.37
N THR A 17 57.19 20.88 -48.58
CA THR A 17 56.36 19.69 -48.86
C THR A 17 57.15 18.40 -49.02
N PHE A 18 58.45 18.47 -49.31
CA PHE A 18 59.30 17.28 -49.54
C PHE A 18 60.03 16.80 -48.28
N TYR A 19 60.29 17.70 -47.32
CA TYR A 19 61.08 17.39 -46.10
C TYR A 19 60.26 17.19 -44.82
N ALA A 20 58.99 17.57 -44.80
CA ALA A 20 58.15 17.51 -43.59
C ALA A 20 56.91 16.65 -43.82
N ASP A 21 56.74 15.61 -43.01
CA ASP A 21 55.51 14.79 -42.95
C ASP A 21 54.40 15.63 -42.30
N LEU A 22 53.64 16.33 -43.14
CA LEU A 22 52.63 17.32 -42.76
C LEU A 22 51.23 16.72 -42.90
N GLY A 23 50.46 16.69 -41.79
CA GLY A 23 49.07 16.23 -41.76
C GLY A 23 48.12 17.02 -42.68
N GLY A 24 47.00 16.39 -43.05
CA GLY A 24 46.10 16.80 -44.15
C GLY A 24 45.68 18.27 -44.18
N ASP A 25 45.42 18.89 -43.04
CA ASP A 25 44.95 20.28 -42.98
C ASP A 25 46.03 21.30 -43.38
N ARG A 26 47.32 20.97 -43.20
CA ARG A 26 48.45 21.86 -43.54
C ARG A 26 48.80 21.84 -45.02
N LEU A 27 48.51 20.74 -45.72
CA LEU A 27 48.66 20.63 -47.18
C LEU A 27 47.72 21.59 -47.93
N ILE A 28 46.52 21.82 -47.39
CA ILE A 28 45.54 22.73 -47.97
C ILE A 28 46.05 24.18 -47.93
N PHE A 29 46.63 24.62 -46.82
CA PHE A 29 47.20 25.98 -46.69
C PHE A 29 48.38 26.22 -47.63
N VAL A 30 49.27 25.23 -47.81
CA VAL A 30 50.39 25.32 -48.76
C VAL A 30 49.88 25.36 -50.21
N GLY A 31 48.86 24.58 -50.53
CA GLY A 31 48.21 24.60 -51.85
C GLY A 31 47.57 25.96 -52.16
N LEU A 32 46.89 26.58 -51.17
CA LEU A 32 46.26 27.88 -51.34
C LEU A 32 47.30 29.00 -51.57
N ALA A 33 48.42 28.96 -50.83
CA ALA A 33 49.51 29.93 -50.98
C ALA A 33 50.21 29.83 -52.35
N ALA A 34 50.40 28.61 -52.87
CA ALA A 34 50.93 28.39 -54.21
C ALA A 34 50.00 28.92 -55.31
N LEU A 35 48.69 28.73 -55.16
CA LEU A 35 47.67 29.26 -56.07
C LEU A 35 47.68 30.79 -56.13
N CYS A 36 47.81 31.46 -54.98
CA CYS A 36 47.90 32.92 -54.93
C CYS A 36 49.16 33.44 -55.64
N ALA A 37 50.31 32.80 -55.43
CA ALA A 37 51.56 33.18 -56.09
C ALA A 37 51.51 33.00 -57.62
N LEU A 38 50.81 31.96 -58.10
CA LEU A 38 50.60 31.73 -59.53
C LEU A 38 49.64 32.77 -60.15
N ALA A 39 48.59 33.15 -59.42
CA ALA A 39 47.66 34.20 -59.86
C ALA A 39 48.37 35.57 -60.01
N ASP A 40 49.21 35.95 -59.05
CA ASP A 40 50.02 37.18 -59.12
C ASP A 40 51.00 37.17 -60.31
N MET A 41 51.63 36.02 -60.59
CA MET A 41 52.53 35.87 -61.74
C MET A 41 51.78 35.99 -63.07
N ALA A 42 50.56 35.46 -63.16
CA ALA A 42 49.71 35.57 -64.34
C ALA A 42 49.28 37.03 -64.59
N LEU A 43 48.85 37.75 -63.54
CA LEU A 43 48.51 39.18 -63.63
C LEU A 43 49.71 40.02 -64.08
N TRP A 44 50.91 39.72 -63.58
CA TRP A 44 52.13 40.41 -64.00
C TRP A 44 52.50 40.13 -65.47
N LEU A 45 52.37 38.88 -65.93
CA LEU A 45 52.59 38.52 -67.34
C LEU A 45 51.60 39.22 -68.27
N GLN A 46 50.34 39.35 -67.84
CA GLN A 46 49.30 40.05 -68.60
C GLN A 46 49.57 41.57 -68.67
N ALA A 47 49.99 42.20 -67.56
CA ALA A 47 50.43 43.59 -67.54
C ALA A 47 51.66 43.83 -68.42
N ARG A 48 52.62 42.88 -68.45
CA ARG A 48 53.81 42.95 -69.31
C ARG A 48 53.49 42.75 -70.78
N ALA A 49 52.52 41.89 -71.12
CA ALA A 49 52.03 41.73 -72.48
C ALA A 49 51.32 43.00 -72.99
N GLN A 50 50.55 43.68 -72.12
CA GLN A 50 49.95 44.98 -72.45
C GLN A 50 51.01 46.08 -72.60
N SER A 51 52.03 46.11 -71.74
CA SER A 51 53.15 47.06 -71.85
C SER A 51 53.97 46.87 -73.14
N ARG A 52 54.17 45.62 -73.61
CA ARG A 52 54.78 45.34 -74.92
C ARG A 52 53.93 45.83 -76.09
N LYS A 53 52.61 45.69 -76.02
CA LYS A 53 51.70 46.25 -77.05
C LYS A 53 51.77 47.78 -77.11
N LEU A 54 51.95 48.45 -75.96
CA LEU A 54 52.20 49.89 -75.93
C LEU A 54 53.58 50.25 -76.52
N TYR A 55 54.61 49.45 -76.26
CA TYR A 55 55.96 49.67 -76.78
C TYR A 55 56.04 49.49 -78.31
N ASP A 56 55.37 48.48 -78.87
CA ASP A 56 55.25 48.27 -80.33
C ASP A 56 54.40 49.36 -81.02
N TYR A 57 53.39 49.89 -80.33
CA TYR A 57 52.60 51.03 -80.81
C TYR A 57 53.41 52.33 -80.80
N THR A 58 54.30 52.54 -79.82
CA THR A 58 55.23 53.69 -79.82
C THR A 58 56.40 53.52 -80.78
N GLY A 59 56.84 52.28 -81.05
CA GLY A 59 57.90 51.98 -82.02
C GLY A 59 57.48 52.22 -83.47
N THR A 60 56.20 51.98 -83.79
CA THR A 60 55.62 52.27 -85.12
C THR A 60 55.33 53.76 -85.36
N LEU A 61 55.34 54.59 -84.32
CA LEU A 61 55.18 56.05 -84.38
C LEU A 61 56.52 56.82 -84.47
N ILE A 62 57.66 56.17 -84.24
CA ILE A 62 58.99 56.80 -84.26
C ILE A 62 59.79 56.50 -85.55
N ASP A 63 59.39 55.49 -86.34
CA ASP A 63 60.11 55.07 -87.55
C ASP A 63 59.48 55.54 -88.89
N VAL A 64 58.48 56.43 -88.85
CA VAL A 64 57.88 57.07 -90.05
C VAL A 64 58.32 58.54 -90.17
N GLY A 65 59.38 58.91 -89.45
CA GLY A 65 59.95 60.26 -89.39
C GLY A 65 60.98 60.60 -90.45
N ASP A 66 60.98 59.98 -91.63
CA ASP A 66 61.59 60.58 -92.82
C ASP A 66 61.08 59.95 -94.13
N ASN A 67 60.54 60.80 -95.01
CA ASN A 67 60.04 60.54 -96.37
C ASN A 67 58.68 59.85 -96.59
N ALA A 68 57.60 60.61 -96.40
CA ALA A 68 56.37 60.45 -97.19
C ALA A 68 55.76 61.82 -97.54
N LEU A 69 56.31 62.44 -98.59
CA LEU A 69 55.66 63.53 -99.30
C LEU A 69 54.65 62.91 -100.28
N HIS A 70 53.36 63.27 -100.11
CA HIS A 70 52.22 63.28 -101.06
C HIS A 70 50.96 62.45 -100.67
N GLY A 71 50.05 63.08 -99.89
CA GLY A 71 48.58 62.86 -99.83
C GLY A 71 48.02 61.96 -98.72
N ASP A 72 46.99 62.27 -97.93
CA ASP A 72 46.38 63.53 -97.45
C ASP A 72 46.43 63.44 -95.90
N ALA A 73 47.32 64.23 -95.29
CA ALA A 73 47.53 64.24 -93.84
C ALA A 73 46.44 65.03 -93.09
N ALA A 74 45.74 65.93 -93.78
CA ALA A 74 44.71 66.76 -93.17
C ALA A 74 43.46 65.94 -92.86
N GLN A 75 43.02 65.04 -93.75
CA GLN A 75 41.87 64.17 -93.52
C GLN A 75 42.08 63.17 -92.37
N ARG A 76 43.28 62.59 -92.24
CA ARG A 76 43.58 61.67 -91.13
C ARG A 76 43.75 62.40 -89.80
N ALA A 77 44.39 63.57 -89.78
CA ALA A 77 44.48 64.41 -88.60
C ALA A 77 43.10 64.93 -88.17
N LEU A 78 42.24 65.30 -89.13
CA LEU A 78 40.85 65.71 -88.88
C LEU A 78 40.01 64.54 -88.34
N HIS A 79 40.14 63.33 -88.91
CA HIS A 79 39.46 62.14 -88.41
C HIS A 79 39.93 61.75 -87.00
N CYS A 80 41.23 61.88 -86.71
CA CYS A 80 41.78 61.61 -85.37
C CYS A 80 41.37 62.70 -84.36
N LEU A 81 41.32 63.98 -84.77
CA LEU A 81 40.78 65.08 -83.98
C LEU A 81 39.26 64.98 -83.75
N GLU A 82 38.51 64.47 -84.73
CA GLU A 82 37.08 64.18 -84.61
C GLU A 82 36.85 62.99 -83.67
N GLN A 83 37.67 61.93 -83.76
CA GLN A 83 37.59 60.82 -82.82
C GLN A 83 38.03 61.21 -81.40
N LEU A 84 39.04 62.06 -81.25
CA LEU A 84 39.46 62.61 -79.94
C LEU A 84 38.43 63.59 -79.38
N ARG A 85 37.79 64.42 -80.21
CA ARG A 85 36.66 65.28 -79.79
C ARG A 85 35.43 64.45 -79.45
N ALA A 86 35.13 63.39 -80.20
CA ALA A 86 34.04 62.48 -79.90
C ALA A 86 34.31 61.67 -78.61
N ALA A 87 35.56 61.29 -78.35
CA ALA A 87 35.96 60.65 -77.10
C ALA A 87 35.91 61.63 -75.92
N ALA A 88 36.41 62.86 -76.09
CA ALA A 88 36.35 63.92 -75.07
C ALA A 88 34.90 64.38 -74.80
N ALA A 89 34.02 64.35 -75.81
CA ALA A 89 32.59 64.61 -75.65
C ALA A 89 31.86 63.48 -74.89
N ARG A 90 32.34 62.24 -74.97
CA ARG A 90 31.83 61.08 -74.21
C ARG A 90 32.44 60.93 -72.82
N GLN A 91 33.53 61.63 -72.52
CA GLN A 91 34.19 61.59 -71.21
C GLN A 91 33.29 62.05 -70.04
N PRO A 92 32.53 63.16 -70.13
CA PRO A 92 31.58 63.52 -69.08
C PRO A 92 30.43 62.52 -68.92
N GLU A 93 30.00 61.83 -69.99
CA GLU A 93 29.03 60.73 -69.90
C GLU A 93 29.63 59.49 -69.21
N ASN A 94 30.88 59.14 -69.52
CA ASN A 94 31.59 58.04 -68.87
C ASN A 94 31.90 58.34 -67.40
N ASP A 95 32.27 59.57 -67.06
CA ASP A 95 32.50 59.99 -65.67
C ASP A 95 31.18 60.03 -64.89
N ALA A 96 30.08 60.48 -65.50
CA ALA A 96 28.75 60.40 -64.91
C ALA A 96 28.28 58.95 -64.72
N ALA A 97 28.59 58.05 -65.66
CA ALA A 97 28.30 56.62 -65.53
C ALA A 97 29.15 55.96 -64.43
N LEU A 98 30.42 56.36 -64.27
CA LEU A 98 31.30 55.89 -63.20
C LEU A 98 30.79 56.32 -61.82
N VAL A 99 30.36 57.58 -61.67
CA VAL A 99 29.77 58.08 -60.42
C VAL A 99 28.48 57.32 -60.08
N ARG A 100 27.60 57.08 -61.07
CA ARG A 100 26.39 56.26 -60.86
C ARG A 100 26.71 54.83 -60.44
N LEU A 101 27.69 54.20 -61.07
CA LEU A 101 28.13 52.84 -60.70
C LEU A 101 28.80 52.80 -59.31
N GLN A 102 29.46 53.88 -58.89
CA GLN A 102 30.01 54.00 -57.54
C GLN A 102 28.93 54.20 -56.49
N GLU A 103 27.90 55.01 -56.78
CA GLU A 103 26.72 55.17 -55.93
C GLU A 103 25.93 53.86 -55.80
N GLU A 104 25.73 53.14 -56.92
CA GLU A 104 25.04 51.84 -56.92
C GLU A 104 25.84 50.75 -56.19
N ASN A 105 27.18 50.74 -56.32
CA ASN A 105 28.03 49.86 -55.52
C ASN A 105 27.97 50.20 -54.02
N ALA A 106 27.93 51.49 -53.67
CA ALA A 106 27.80 51.91 -52.28
C ALA A 106 26.45 51.49 -51.69
N ASP A 107 25.35 51.64 -52.44
CA ASP A 107 24.01 51.16 -52.05
C ASP A 107 23.98 49.63 -51.89
N LEU A 108 24.52 48.88 -52.86
CA LEU A 108 24.62 47.42 -52.79
C LEU A 108 25.45 46.96 -51.58
N HIS A 109 26.56 47.63 -51.28
CA HIS A 109 27.39 47.30 -50.12
C HIS A 109 26.66 47.60 -48.80
N SER A 110 25.88 48.69 -48.76
CA SER A 110 25.01 49.00 -47.62
C SER A 110 23.90 47.97 -47.44
N ARG A 111 23.31 47.46 -48.53
CA ARG A 111 22.28 46.40 -48.46
C ARG A 111 22.86 45.06 -48.04
N LEU A 112 24.06 44.72 -48.53
CA LEU A 112 24.75 43.49 -48.16
C LEU A 112 25.09 43.47 -46.67
N THR A 113 25.67 44.56 -46.15
CA THR A 113 25.97 44.70 -44.72
C THR A 113 24.71 44.66 -43.85
N ALA A 114 23.60 45.26 -44.31
CA ALA A 114 22.31 45.15 -43.63
C ALA A 114 21.77 43.70 -43.61
N LEU A 115 21.85 42.98 -44.73
CA LEU A 115 21.44 41.57 -44.82
C LEU A 115 22.34 40.65 -43.98
N GLU A 116 23.65 40.92 -43.92
CA GLU A 116 24.57 40.18 -43.07
C GLU A 116 24.26 40.41 -41.58
N ALA A 117 23.95 41.65 -41.18
CA ALA A 117 23.51 41.96 -39.82
C ALA A 117 22.17 41.28 -39.48
N GLU A 118 21.21 41.26 -40.41
CA GLU A 118 19.93 40.57 -40.24
C GLU A 118 20.10 39.06 -40.13
N LYS A 119 20.96 38.46 -40.98
CA LYS A 119 21.31 37.05 -40.92
C LYS A 119 21.96 36.67 -39.60
N GLU A 120 22.86 37.49 -39.08
CA GLU A 120 23.51 37.24 -37.79
C GLU A 120 22.51 37.37 -36.62
N ALA A 121 21.61 38.36 -36.68
CA ALA A 121 20.53 38.50 -35.70
C ALA A 121 19.55 37.31 -35.73
N LEU A 122 19.22 36.80 -36.91
CA LEU A 122 18.44 35.57 -37.10
C LEU A 122 19.16 34.36 -36.52
N ARG A 123 20.46 34.20 -36.80
CA ARG A 123 21.28 33.12 -36.26
C ARG A 123 21.31 33.14 -34.74
N GLN A 124 21.53 34.31 -34.14
CA GLN A 124 21.53 34.47 -32.69
C GLN A 124 20.17 34.14 -32.08
N LYS A 125 19.05 34.53 -32.72
CA LYS A 125 17.70 34.14 -32.30
C LYS A 125 17.47 32.63 -32.37
N THR A 126 17.95 31.97 -33.43
CA THR A 126 17.84 30.51 -33.57
C THR A 126 18.68 29.77 -32.52
N GLU A 127 19.90 30.24 -32.24
CA GLU A 127 20.75 29.66 -31.18
C GLU A 127 20.14 29.85 -29.78
N GLN A 128 19.58 31.04 -29.49
CA GLN A 128 18.84 31.29 -28.25
C GLN A 128 17.56 30.42 -28.18
N GLY A 129 16.84 30.28 -29.29
CA GLY A 129 15.67 29.41 -29.41
C GLY A 129 16.00 27.95 -29.10
N GLY A 130 17.10 27.43 -29.66
CA GLY A 130 17.58 26.07 -29.39
C GLY A 130 17.89 25.82 -27.91
N SER A 131 18.50 26.80 -27.22
CA SER A 131 18.76 26.71 -25.78
C SER A 131 17.47 26.69 -24.94
N VAL A 132 16.49 27.52 -25.29
CA VAL A 132 15.17 27.55 -24.62
C VAL A 132 14.43 26.23 -24.82
N LEU A 133 14.45 25.68 -26.04
CA LEU A 133 13.81 24.41 -26.37
C LEU A 133 14.45 23.23 -25.65
N HIS A 134 15.78 23.19 -25.57
CA HIS A 134 16.48 22.17 -24.77
C HIS A 134 16.09 22.21 -23.29
N LYS A 135 15.93 23.42 -22.74
CA LYS A 135 15.44 23.61 -21.37
C LYS A 135 13.98 23.17 -21.22
N ALA A 136 13.13 23.44 -22.21
CA ALA A 136 11.75 22.97 -22.23
C ALA A 136 11.67 21.43 -22.23
N HIS A 137 12.46 20.77 -23.10
CA HIS A 137 12.54 19.31 -23.15
C HIS A 137 13.00 18.70 -21.82
N THR A 138 14.01 19.31 -21.18
CA THR A 138 14.48 18.89 -19.85
C THR A 138 13.36 18.98 -18.80
N VAL A 139 12.55 20.04 -18.85
CA VAL A 139 11.40 20.21 -17.95
C VAL A 139 10.31 19.18 -18.24
N CYS A 140 9.97 18.91 -19.51
CA CYS A 140 9.01 17.87 -19.88
C CYS A 140 9.44 16.49 -19.38
N ASN A 141 10.72 16.13 -19.53
CA ASN A 141 11.24 14.86 -19.05
C ASN A 141 11.14 14.74 -17.52
N LYS A 142 11.53 15.78 -16.79
CA LYS A 142 11.42 15.80 -15.32
C LYS A 142 9.97 15.68 -14.86
N LEU A 143 9.07 16.41 -15.50
CA LEU A 143 7.66 16.40 -15.16
C LEU A 143 7.03 15.02 -15.46
N SER A 144 7.46 14.35 -16.53
CA SER A 144 7.06 12.96 -16.83
C SER A 144 7.49 11.97 -15.77
N GLU A 145 8.69 12.15 -15.20
CA GLU A 145 9.17 11.36 -14.07
C GLU A 145 8.31 11.60 -12.82
N GLU A 146 8.00 12.86 -12.49
CA GLU A 146 7.15 13.22 -11.34
C GLU A 146 5.73 12.64 -11.47
N VAL A 147 5.16 12.62 -12.67
CA VAL A 147 3.84 12.03 -12.97
C VAL A 147 3.83 10.53 -12.75
N ARG A 148 4.87 9.80 -13.19
CA ARG A 148 5.01 8.36 -12.89
C ARG A 148 5.08 8.12 -11.39
N GLY A 149 5.83 8.95 -10.66
CA GLY A 149 5.91 8.90 -9.20
C GLY A 149 4.54 9.09 -8.53
N LEU A 150 3.76 10.07 -9.00
CA LEU A 150 2.41 10.32 -8.50
C LEU A 150 1.44 9.17 -8.81
N SER A 151 1.56 8.53 -9.98
CA SER A 151 0.77 7.34 -10.32
C SER A 151 1.04 6.18 -9.35
N HIS A 152 2.30 5.95 -8.97
CA HIS A 152 2.64 4.94 -7.97
C HIS A 152 2.03 5.25 -6.60
N LEU A 153 2.06 6.52 -6.18
CA LEU A 153 1.45 6.96 -4.92
C LEU A 153 -0.06 6.74 -4.90
N ILE A 154 -0.77 7.06 -5.99
CA ILE A 154 -2.21 6.82 -6.09
C ILE A 154 -2.54 5.33 -5.96
N THR A 155 -1.82 4.46 -6.66
CA THR A 155 -2.01 3.00 -6.55
C THR A 155 -1.75 2.50 -5.13
N ALA A 156 -0.73 3.03 -4.46
CA ALA A 156 -0.44 2.70 -3.06
C ALA A 156 -1.56 3.16 -2.11
N VAL A 157 -2.10 4.36 -2.31
CA VAL A 157 -3.22 4.89 -1.52
C VAL A 157 -4.47 4.04 -1.75
N ASN A 158 -4.81 3.72 -2.99
CA ASN A 158 -5.97 2.87 -3.31
C ASN A 158 -5.88 1.50 -2.61
N LYS A 159 -4.70 0.87 -2.65
CA LYS A 159 -4.47 -0.38 -1.92
C LYS A 159 -4.59 -0.20 -0.40
N GLY A 160 -4.10 0.92 0.14
CA GLY A 160 -4.24 1.26 1.55
C GLY A 160 -5.71 1.42 1.97
N VAL A 161 -6.52 2.07 1.13
CA VAL A 161 -7.96 2.24 1.34
C VAL A 161 -8.69 0.90 1.33
N GLU A 162 -8.35 -0.02 0.42
CA GLU A 162 -8.90 -1.37 0.37
C GLU A 162 -8.62 -2.14 1.68
N VAL A 163 -7.35 -2.18 2.10
CA VAL A 163 -6.94 -2.81 3.37
C VAL A 163 -7.65 -2.16 4.57
N GLN A 164 -7.77 -0.83 4.57
CA GLN A 164 -8.47 -0.11 5.63
C GLN A 164 -9.95 -0.52 5.69
N ARG A 165 -10.62 -0.67 4.55
CA ARG A 165 -12.03 -1.11 4.50
C ARG A 165 -12.20 -2.51 5.08
N ASP A 166 -11.29 -3.42 4.77
CA ASP A 166 -11.34 -4.79 5.29
C ASP A 166 -11.15 -4.82 6.81
N HIS A 167 -10.16 -4.09 7.34
CA HIS A 167 -9.96 -3.96 8.78
C HIS A 167 -11.13 -3.27 9.50
N LEU A 168 -11.78 -2.28 8.88
CA LEU A 168 -13.00 -1.67 9.43
C LEU A 168 -14.13 -2.69 9.54
N ALA A 169 -14.32 -3.53 8.51
CA ALA A 169 -15.35 -4.58 8.52
C ALA A 169 -15.09 -5.63 9.61
N GLU A 170 -13.84 -6.09 9.75
CA GLU A 170 -13.42 -7.02 10.80
C GLU A 170 -13.64 -6.42 12.20
N THR A 171 -13.23 -5.16 12.39
CA THR A 171 -13.37 -4.45 13.66
C THR A 171 -14.85 -4.24 14.01
N ALA A 172 -15.69 -3.86 13.04
CA ALA A 172 -17.13 -3.71 13.23
C ALA A 172 -17.78 -5.05 13.65
N GLN A 173 -17.37 -6.16 13.03
CA GLN A 173 -17.84 -7.48 13.43
C GLN A 173 -17.39 -7.85 14.85
N ALA A 174 -16.14 -7.54 15.21
CA ALA A 174 -15.63 -7.74 16.57
C ALA A 174 -16.44 -6.91 17.59
N MET A 175 -16.74 -5.65 17.30
CA MET A 175 -17.55 -4.79 18.18
C MET A 175 -18.98 -5.30 18.33
N LYS A 176 -19.60 -5.87 17.28
CA LYS A 176 -20.90 -6.54 17.39
C LYS A 176 -20.84 -7.75 18.33
N ARG A 177 -19.77 -8.55 18.27
CA ARG A 177 -19.57 -9.67 19.21
C ARG A 177 -19.42 -9.16 20.65
N VAL A 178 -18.63 -8.11 20.87
CA VAL A 178 -18.47 -7.49 22.20
C VAL A 178 -19.82 -7.01 22.75
N ALA A 179 -20.63 -6.32 21.93
CA ALA A 179 -21.95 -5.87 22.33
C ALA A 179 -22.90 -7.03 22.70
N ALA A 180 -22.86 -8.12 21.92
CA ALA A 180 -23.65 -9.32 22.20
C ALA A 180 -23.22 -9.98 23.51
N THR A 181 -21.92 -10.18 23.74
CA THR A 181 -21.40 -10.77 24.98
C THR A 181 -21.73 -9.90 26.20
N ALA A 182 -21.67 -8.57 26.06
CA ALA A 182 -22.09 -7.65 27.14
C ALA A 182 -23.59 -7.78 27.46
N SER A 183 -24.43 -7.96 26.44
CA SER A 183 -25.86 -8.22 26.63
C SER A 183 -26.12 -9.58 27.32
N GLU A 184 -25.41 -10.63 26.91
CA GLU A 184 -25.49 -11.95 27.54
C GLU A 184 -25.04 -11.90 29.01
N ALA A 185 -23.92 -11.23 29.30
CA ALA A 185 -23.45 -11.01 30.66
C ALA A 185 -24.51 -10.32 31.52
N SER A 186 -25.20 -9.30 30.98
CA SER A 186 -26.29 -8.61 31.68
C SER A 186 -27.49 -9.52 32.00
N VAL A 187 -27.80 -10.50 31.13
CA VAL A 187 -28.83 -11.51 31.41
C VAL A 187 -28.36 -12.49 32.48
N GLN A 188 -27.11 -12.96 32.38
CA GLN A 188 -26.55 -13.92 33.33
C GLN A 188 -26.43 -13.34 34.74
N VAL A 189 -26.02 -12.07 34.85
CA VAL A 189 -25.95 -11.35 36.13
C VAL A 189 -27.30 -11.26 36.82
N ARG A 190 -28.40 -11.06 36.07
CA ARG A 190 -29.76 -11.07 36.64
C ARG A 190 -30.08 -12.43 37.28
N GLY A 191 -29.84 -13.52 36.56
CA GLY A 191 -30.05 -14.87 37.09
C GLY A 191 -29.17 -15.19 38.32
N LEU A 192 -27.92 -14.72 38.34
CA LEU A 192 -27.05 -14.85 39.50
C LEU A 192 -27.51 -14.02 40.70
N SER A 193 -28.06 -12.82 40.46
CA SER A 193 -28.58 -11.94 41.52
C SER A 193 -29.81 -12.57 42.18
N ASP A 194 -30.72 -13.14 41.39
CA ASP A 194 -31.87 -13.90 41.90
C ASP A 194 -31.43 -15.11 42.72
N SER A 195 -30.40 -15.84 42.26
CA SER A 195 -29.83 -16.96 43.01
C SER A 195 -29.20 -16.51 44.34
N ALA A 196 -28.48 -15.40 44.36
CA ALA A 196 -27.88 -14.85 45.58
C ALA A 196 -28.95 -14.43 46.60
N GLN A 197 -30.03 -13.79 46.14
CA GLN A 197 -31.18 -13.42 46.97
C GLN A 197 -31.89 -14.66 47.54
N ASN A 198 -32.12 -15.69 46.71
CA ASN A 198 -32.72 -16.95 47.17
C ASN A 198 -31.84 -17.68 48.20
N SER A 199 -30.52 -17.71 47.99
CA SER A 199 -29.57 -18.27 48.95
C SER A 199 -29.55 -17.48 50.25
N SER A 200 -29.61 -16.15 50.19
CA SER A 200 -29.73 -15.30 51.38
C SER A 200 -31.03 -15.57 52.15
N ALA A 201 -32.16 -15.70 51.45
CA ALA A 201 -33.45 -16.01 52.07
C ALA A 201 -33.47 -17.41 52.71
N SER A 202 -32.82 -18.39 52.07
CA SER A 202 -32.66 -19.74 52.60
C SER A 202 -31.78 -19.74 53.86
N ALA A 203 -30.66 -19.02 53.85
CA ALA A 203 -29.79 -18.87 55.01
C ALA A 203 -30.48 -18.16 56.17
N ALA A 204 -31.26 -17.09 55.90
CA ALA A 204 -32.07 -16.41 56.91
C ALA A 204 -33.17 -17.30 57.51
N THR A 205 -33.71 -18.23 56.73
CA THR A 205 -34.62 -19.26 57.25
C THR A 205 -33.87 -20.28 58.10
N GLY A 206 -32.69 -20.72 57.66
CA GLY A 206 -31.81 -21.58 58.45
C GLY A 206 -31.38 -20.97 59.78
N GLU A 207 -31.06 -19.67 59.81
CA GLU A 207 -30.73 -18.93 61.04
C GLU A 207 -31.89 -19.01 62.04
N ARG A 208 -33.13 -18.74 61.59
CA ARG A 208 -34.34 -18.84 62.43
C ARG A 208 -34.59 -20.25 62.98
N GLU A 209 -34.42 -21.29 62.17
CA GLU A 209 -34.57 -22.68 62.61
C GLU A 209 -33.52 -23.06 63.66
N VAL A 210 -32.29 -22.56 63.50
CA VAL A 210 -31.21 -22.76 64.48
C VAL A 210 -31.49 -22.02 65.78
N GLU A 211 -31.96 -20.77 65.73
CA GLU A 211 -32.40 -20.03 66.92
C GLU A 211 -33.51 -20.79 67.68
N GLY A 212 -34.49 -21.34 66.95
CA GLY A 212 -35.53 -22.20 67.54
C GLY A 212 -34.96 -23.47 68.18
N SER A 213 -33.91 -24.05 67.60
CA SER A 213 -33.21 -25.20 68.15
C SER A 213 -32.46 -24.86 69.44
N VAL A 214 -31.76 -23.72 69.49
CA VAL A 214 -31.09 -23.21 70.71
C VAL A 214 -32.10 -23.03 71.84
N ALA A 215 -33.23 -22.35 71.57
CA ALA A 215 -34.29 -22.15 72.56
C ALA A 215 -34.90 -23.48 73.04
N SER A 216 -34.96 -24.49 72.19
CA SER A 216 -35.44 -25.82 72.56
C SER A 216 -34.44 -26.57 73.45
N ILE A 217 -33.14 -26.45 73.18
CA ILE A 217 -32.09 -27.03 74.02
C ILE A 217 -32.06 -26.36 75.40
N GLU A 218 -32.28 -25.04 75.47
CA GLU A 218 -32.40 -24.33 76.75
C GLU A 218 -33.58 -24.86 77.59
N ARG A 219 -34.75 -25.12 76.98
CA ARG A 219 -35.88 -25.76 77.68
C ARG A 219 -35.57 -27.17 78.16
N VAL A 220 -34.79 -27.94 77.39
CA VAL A 220 -34.31 -29.27 77.82
C VAL A 220 -33.36 -29.13 79.01
N LYS A 221 -32.45 -28.15 79.01
CA LYS A 221 -31.57 -27.84 80.15
C LYS A 221 -32.38 -27.56 81.41
N ASP A 222 -33.43 -26.74 81.32
CA ASP A 222 -34.29 -26.42 82.47
C ASP A 222 -35.01 -27.67 83.01
N THR A 223 -35.46 -28.55 82.11
CA THR A 223 -36.08 -29.84 82.49
C THR A 223 -35.08 -30.75 83.19
N ILE A 224 -33.83 -30.79 82.72
CA ILE A 224 -32.74 -31.56 83.35
C ILE A 224 -32.44 -31.04 84.76
N VAL A 225 -32.44 -29.72 84.97
CA VAL A 225 -32.28 -29.11 86.30
C VAL A 225 -33.40 -29.54 87.24
N GLN A 226 -34.66 -29.51 86.80
CA GLN A 226 -35.79 -30.00 87.59
C GLN A 226 -35.68 -31.50 87.92
N LEU A 227 -35.23 -32.31 86.96
CA LEU A 227 -34.95 -33.73 87.18
C LEU A 227 -33.87 -33.96 88.24
N LYS A 228 -32.81 -33.15 88.23
CA LYS A 228 -31.75 -33.21 89.24
C LYS A 228 -32.28 -32.94 90.64
N GLU A 229 -33.11 -31.90 90.80
CA GLU A 229 -33.76 -31.57 92.06
C GLU A 229 -34.70 -32.69 92.54
N ALA A 230 -35.50 -33.26 91.63
CA ALA A 230 -36.40 -34.37 91.95
C ALA A 230 -35.63 -35.62 92.40
N MET A 231 -34.49 -35.94 91.76
CA MET A 231 -33.62 -37.05 92.16
C MET A 231 -32.97 -36.79 93.53
N ALA A 232 -32.50 -35.57 93.79
CA ALA A 232 -31.98 -35.21 95.11
C ALA A 232 -33.05 -35.41 96.20
N GLY A 233 -34.29 -34.93 95.96
CA GLY A 233 -35.40 -35.12 96.88
C GLY A 233 -35.81 -36.59 97.08
N LEU A 234 -35.71 -37.43 96.04
CA LEU A 234 -35.91 -38.88 96.15
C LEU A 234 -34.82 -39.53 97.02
N GLY A 235 -33.57 -39.11 96.85
CA GLY A 235 -32.43 -39.55 97.65
C GLY A 235 -32.62 -39.24 99.14
N ASP A 236 -33.05 -38.01 99.46
CA ASP A 236 -33.34 -37.60 100.83
C ASP A 236 -34.48 -38.41 101.46
N LYS A 237 -35.57 -38.63 100.70
CA LYS A 237 -36.70 -39.47 101.16
C LYS A 237 -36.26 -40.91 101.41
N ALA A 238 -35.46 -41.51 100.51
CA ALA A 238 -34.93 -42.85 100.67
C ALA A 238 -33.97 -42.94 101.86
N SER A 239 -33.15 -41.91 102.12
CA SER A 239 -32.30 -41.82 103.31
C SER A 239 -33.12 -41.80 104.60
N ASN A 240 -34.18 -40.99 104.65
CA ASN A 240 -35.08 -40.91 105.80
C ASN A 240 -35.79 -42.24 106.07
N ILE A 241 -36.25 -42.95 105.03
CA ILE A 241 -36.83 -44.29 105.19
C ILE A 241 -35.80 -45.26 105.75
N GLY A 242 -34.55 -45.23 105.26
CA GLY A 242 -33.47 -46.06 105.79
C GLY A 242 -33.23 -45.83 107.29
N GLN A 243 -33.27 -44.58 107.74
CA GLN A 243 -33.14 -44.25 109.16
C GLN A 243 -34.32 -44.79 109.98
N VAL A 244 -35.55 -44.68 109.47
CA VAL A 244 -36.74 -45.26 110.12
C VAL A 244 -36.64 -46.78 110.21
N MET A 245 -36.17 -47.45 109.16
CA MET A 245 -35.98 -48.91 109.16
C MET A 245 -34.92 -49.34 110.18
N SER A 246 -33.84 -48.57 110.36
CA SER A 246 -32.85 -48.83 111.42
C SER A 246 -33.49 -48.81 112.81
N VAL A 247 -34.34 -47.80 113.09
CA VAL A 247 -35.05 -47.70 114.38
C VAL A 247 -36.04 -48.86 114.55
N ILE A 248 -36.77 -49.25 113.51
CA ILE A 248 -37.69 -50.39 113.57
C ILE A 248 -36.93 -51.69 113.86
N ASN A 249 -35.78 -51.89 113.22
CA ASN A 249 -34.94 -53.06 113.45
C ASN A 249 -34.39 -53.10 114.88
N GLU A 250 -33.96 -51.95 115.43
CA GLU A 250 -33.57 -51.82 116.83
C GLU A 250 -34.73 -52.14 117.79
N VAL A 251 -35.94 -51.65 117.52
CA VAL A 251 -37.13 -51.95 118.32
C VAL A 251 -37.49 -53.43 118.24
N ALA A 252 -37.40 -54.05 117.06
CA ALA A 252 -37.67 -55.47 116.88
C ALA A 252 -36.64 -56.33 117.62
N ASP A 253 -35.35 -55.98 117.58
CA ASP A 253 -34.28 -56.66 118.32
C ASP A 253 -34.47 -56.52 119.85
N GLN A 254 -34.81 -55.32 120.33
CA GLN A 254 -35.17 -55.11 121.74
C GLN A 254 -36.40 -55.92 122.14
N THR A 255 -37.42 -55.99 121.28
CA THR A 255 -38.63 -56.78 121.52
C THR A 255 -38.31 -58.27 121.57
N ASN A 256 -37.42 -58.75 120.70
CA ASN A 256 -36.92 -60.12 120.67
C ASN A 256 -36.20 -60.47 121.99
N LEU A 257 -35.33 -59.57 122.48
CA LEU A 257 -34.63 -59.72 123.76
C LEU A 257 -35.58 -59.68 124.97
N LEU A 258 -36.58 -58.78 124.96
CA LEU A 258 -37.62 -58.71 125.99
C LEU A 258 -38.46 -59.98 126.03
N ALA A 259 -38.88 -60.48 124.86
CA ALA A 259 -39.63 -61.72 124.72
C ALA A 259 -38.83 -62.93 125.18
N LEU A 260 -37.53 -62.99 124.88
CA LEU A 260 -36.63 -64.02 125.37
C LEU A 260 -36.52 -64.02 126.90
N ASN A 261 -36.32 -62.84 127.51
CA ASN A 261 -36.27 -62.69 128.96
C ASN A 261 -37.61 -63.10 129.61
N ALA A 262 -38.74 -62.75 129.00
CA ALA A 262 -40.07 -63.16 129.46
C ALA A 262 -40.29 -64.67 129.35
N ALA A 263 -39.82 -65.31 128.27
CA ALA A 263 -39.88 -66.76 128.10
C ALA A 263 -39.03 -67.50 129.15
N ILE A 264 -37.85 -66.98 129.48
CA ILE A 264 -36.98 -67.51 130.54
C ILE A 264 -37.68 -67.42 131.91
N GLU A 265 -38.25 -66.27 132.26
CA GLU A 265 -38.91 -66.09 133.57
C GLU A 265 -40.22 -66.90 133.66
N ALA A 266 -40.95 -67.05 132.54
CA ALA A 266 -42.12 -67.92 132.46
C ALA A 266 -41.76 -69.41 132.63
N ALA A 267 -40.64 -69.86 132.08
CA ALA A 267 -40.12 -71.21 132.32
C ALA A 267 -39.69 -71.41 133.78
N ARG A 268 -39.16 -70.37 134.41
CA ARG A 268 -38.74 -70.35 135.83
C ARG A 268 -39.91 -70.49 136.80
N ALA A 269 -41.09 -69.97 136.43
CA ALA A 269 -42.33 -70.07 137.20
C ALA A 269 -43.06 -71.43 137.08
N GLY A 270 -42.53 -72.38 136.29
CA GLY A 270 -43.08 -73.74 136.17
C GLY A 270 -44.50 -73.78 135.57
N GLU A 271 -45.40 -74.60 136.14
CA GLU A 271 -46.79 -74.77 135.66
C GLU A 271 -47.60 -73.46 135.68
N ALA A 272 -47.32 -72.54 136.60
CA ALA A 272 -48.01 -71.25 136.70
C ALA A 272 -47.64 -70.27 135.55
N GLY A 273 -46.46 -70.43 134.95
CA GLY A 273 -45.95 -69.57 133.88
C GLY A 273 -46.27 -70.04 132.46
N ARG A 274 -46.91 -71.21 132.31
CA ARG A 274 -47.05 -71.90 131.01
C ARG A 274 -47.81 -71.09 129.96
N GLY A 275 -48.85 -70.35 130.36
CA GLY A 275 -49.59 -69.45 129.45
C GLY A 275 -48.76 -68.23 129.01
N PHE A 276 -47.95 -67.67 129.91
CA PHE A 276 -47.03 -66.57 129.61
C PHE A 276 -45.89 -67.01 128.69
N ALA A 277 -45.37 -68.23 128.86
CA ALA A 277 -44.32 -68.78 128.00
C ALA A 277 -44.75 -68.86 126.53
N VAL A 278 -45.99 -69.29 126.26
CA VAL A 278 -46.55 -69.36 124.89
C VAL A 278 -46.66 -67.97 124.26
N VAL A 279 -47.14 -66.97 125.02
CA VAL A 279 -47.22 -65.59 124.53
C VAL A 279 -45.83 -65.00 124.27
N ALA A 280 -44.88 -65.25 125.17
CA ALA A 280 -43.50 -64.78 125.02
C ALA A 280 -42.83 -65.38 123.76
N ASP A 281 -43.00 -66.67 123.48
CA ASP A 281 -42.48 -67.30 122.26
C ASP A 281 -43.15 -66.78 120.97
N GLU A 282 -44.45 -66.46 121.02
CA GLU A 282 -45.15 -65.87 119.87
C GLU A 282 -44.68 -64.44 119.59
N VAL A 283 -44.46 -63.63 120.64
CA VAL A 283 -43.86 -62.28 120.51
C VAL A 283 -42.43 -62.37 119.98
N ARG A 284 -41.66 -63.37 120.42
CA ARG A 284 -40.29 -63.62 119.92
C ARG A 284 -40.29 -63.92 118.42
N LYS A 285 -41.15 -64.84 117.96
CA LYS A 285 -41.31 -65.15 116.54
C LYS A 285 -41.77 -63.94 115.73
N LEU A 286 -42.68 -63.13 116.26
CA LEU A 286 -43.15 -61.91 115.60
C LEU A 286 -42.01 -60.88 115.47
N ALA A 287 -41.18 -60.74 116.50
CA ALA A 287 -39.99 -59.90 116.47
C ALA A 287 -38.97 -60.38 115.43
N GLU A 288 -38.63 -61.68 115.41
CA GLU A 288 -37.76 -62.30 114.39
C GLU A 288 -38.29 -62.08 112.96
N LYS A 289 -39.61 -62.26 112.75
CA LYS A 289 -40.26 -62.02 111.46
C LYS A 289 -40.23 -60.53 111.08
N THR A 290 -40.37 -59.63 112.05
CA THR A 290 -40.27 -58.18 111.84
C THR A 290 -38.85 -57.80 111.45
N MET A 291 -37.82 -58.31 112.12
CA MET A 291 -36.41 -58.08 111.76
C MET A 291 -36.12 -58.55 110.32
N GLY A 292 -36.60 -59.74 109.94
CA GLY A 292 -36.48 -60.26 108.58
C GLY A 292 -37.11 -59.35 107.53
N ALA A 293 -38.37 -58.94 107.74
CA ALA A 293 -39.06 -58.02 106.84
C ALA A 293 -38.40 -56.62 106.79
N THR A 294 -37.91 -56.12 107.93
CA THR A 294 -37.24 -54.81 108.00
C THR A 294 -35.94 -54.82 107.21
N LYS A 295 -35.20 -55.94 107.25
CA LYS A 295 -33.98 -56.13 106.46
C LYS A 295 -34.27 -56.16 104.96
N GLU A 296 -35.31 -56.84 104.51
CA GLU A 296 -35.73 -56.83 103.10
C GLU A 296 -36.07 -55.40 102.62
N VAL A 297 -36.77 -54.62 103.45
CA VAL A 297 -37.06 -53.21 103.14
C VAL A 297 -35.78 -52.37 103.14
N GLU A 298 -34.86 -52.59 104.07
CA GLU A 298 -33.56 -51.89 104.11
C GLU A 298 -32.75 -52.15 102.83
N GLU A 299 -32.69 -53.41 102.36
CA GLU A 299 -32.05 -53.79 101.11
C GLU A 299 -32.69 -53.08 99.90
N ALA A 300 -34.03 -53.05 99.84
CA ALA A 300 -34.76 -52.33 98.79
C ALA A 300 -34.49 -50.80 98.82
N VAL A 301 -34.44 -50.21 100.00
CA VAL A 301 -34.12 -48.77 100.18
C VAL A 301 -32.69 -48.48 99.76
N ARG A 302 -31.72 -49.33 100.10
CA ARG A 302 -30.33 -49.18 99.64
C ARG A 302 -30.24 -49.24 98.12
N ALA A 303 -30.95 -50.17 97.48
CA ALA A 303 -31.02 -50.25 96.03
C ALA A 303 -31.59 -48.97 95.40
N ILE A 304 -32.65 -48.39 95.98
CA ILE A 304 -33.22 -47.11 95.54
C ILE A 304 -32.20 -45.98 95.69
N GLN A 305 -31.45 -45.91 96.80
CA GLN A 305 -30.41 -44.90 97.02
C GLN A 305 -29.27 -45.02 95.99
N ASP A 306 -28.82 -46.24 95.71
CA ASP A 306 -27.76 -46.51 94.71
C ASP A 306 -28.21 -46.11 93.30
N GLU A 307 -29.41 -46.52 92.89
CA GLU A 307 -29.96 -46.14 91.59
C GLU A 307 -30.21 -44.63 91.49
N THR A 308 -30.66 -43.99 92.56
CA THR A 308 -30.81 -42.52 92.60
C THR A 308 -29.46 -41.82 92.40
N ARG A 309 -28.39 -42.27 93.06
CA ARG A 309 -27.03 -41.74 92.87
C ARG A 309 -26.55 -41.91 91.42
N ARG A 310 -26.80 -43.07 90.81
CA ARG A 310 -26.45 -43.33 89.40
C ARG A 310 -27.23 -42.42 88.45
N ASN A 311 -28.52 -42.20 88.70
CA ASN A 311 -29.35 -41.31 87.91
C ASN A 311 -28.88 -39.85 87.99
N VAL A 312 -28.47 -39.37 89.18
CA VAL A 312 -27.89 -38.02 89.31
C VAL A 312 -26.67 -37.83 88.40
N LEU A 313 -25.74 -38.81 88.36
CA LEU A 313 -24.57 -38.74 87.46
C LEU A 313 -24.98 -38.70 85.98
N THR A 314 -26.04 -39.43 85.62
CA THR A 314 -26.57 -39.45 84.25
C THR A 314 -27.22 -38.12 83.88
N VAL A 315 -27.98 -37.52 84.81
CA VAL A 315 -28.59 -36.19 84.67
C VAL A 315 -27.51 -35.11 84.54
N ASP A 316 -26.43 -35.17 85.32
CA ASP A 316 -25.30 -34.25 85.21
C ASP A 316 -24.62 -34.35 83.83
N ARG A 317 -24.43 -35.57 83.32
CA ARG A 317 -23.90 -35.77 81.97
C ARG A 317 -24.85 -35.25 80.89
N ALA A 318 -26.17 -35.43 81.05
CA ALA A 318 -27.17 -34.89 80.13
C ALA A 318 -27.17 -33.35 80.13
N ALA A 319 -26.96 -32.71 81.30
CA ALA A 319 -26.82 -31.26 81.40
C ALA A 319 -25.62 -30.76 80.59
N GLN A 320 -24.46 -31.40 80.73
CA GLN A 320 -23.26 -31.04 79.95
C GLN A 320 -23.49 -31.19 78.45
N LEU A 321 -24.06 -32.32 78.00
CA LEU A 321 -24.37 -32.55 76.58
C LEU A 321 -25.33 -31.50 76.01
N SER A 322 -26.26 -31.00 76.84
CA SER A 322 -27.19 -29.94 76.42
C SER A 322 -26.47 -28.61 76.24
N VAL A 323 -25.53 -28.27 77.13
CA VAL A 323 -24.68 -27.06 76.98
C VAL A 323 -23.85 -27.14 75.70
N ASP A 324 -23.15 -28.26 75.50
CA ASP A 324 -22.31 -28.46 74.31
C ASP A 324 -23.16 -28.40 73.02
N GLY A 325 -24.37 -28.96 73.05
CA GLY A 325 -25.33 -28.90 71.95
C GLY A 325 -25.83 -27.48 71.65
N ALA A 326 -26.12 -26.69 72.68
CA ALA A 326 -26.51 -25.28 72.53
C ALA A 326 -25.39 -24.45 71.90
N GLU A 327 -24.14 -24.65 72.33
CA GLU A 327 -22.98 -23.98 71.74
C GLU A 327 -22.77 -24.38 70.28
N GLN A 328 -22.91 -25.66 69.93
CA GLN A 328 -22.81 -26.13 68.54
C GLN A 328 -23.90 -25.50 67.66
N ALA A 329 -25.14 -25.47 68.13
CA ALA A 329 -26.24 -24.83 67.42
C ALA A 329 -26.00 -23.32 67.26
N SER A 330 -25.56 -22.62 68.31
CA SER A 330 -25.22 -21.20 68.23
C SER A 330 -24.14 -20.91 67.18
N ARG A 331 -23.09 -21.74 67.09
CA ARG A 331 -22.07 -21.63 66.03
C ARG A 331 -22.65 -21.84 64.63
N ALA A 332 -23.56 -22.80 64.46
CA ALA A 332 -24.26 -23.00 63.19
C ALA A 332 -25.08 -21.76 62.79
N GLY A 333 -25.71 -21.08 63.75
CA GLY A 333 -26.43 -19.83 63.54
C GLY A 333 -25.51 -18.71 63.04
N ASN A 334 -24.32 -18.58 63.61
CA ASN A 334 -23.32 -17.62 63.15
C ASN A 334 -22.89 -17.91 61.70
N PHE A 335 -22.69 -19.18 61.32
CA PHE A 335 -22.39 -19.52 59.92
C PHE A 335 -23.52 -19.15 58.96
N MET A 336 -24.79 -19.28 59.36
CA MET A 336 -25.91 -18.82 58.54
C MET A 336 -25.85 -17.30 58.33
N ARG A 337 -25.49 -16.54 59.37
CA ARG A 337 -25.31 -15.09 59.28
C ARG A 337 -24.15 -14.70 58.36
N ASP A 338 -23.04 -15.42 58.42
CA ASP A 338 -21.91 -15.20 57.51
C ASP A 338 -22.31 -15.45 56.04
N ILE A 339 -23.15 -16.47 55.78
CA ILE A 339 -23.69 -16.72 54.43
C ILE A 339 -24.58 -15.55 53.97
N ILE A 340 -25.43 -15.00 54.82
CA ILE A 340 -26.27 -13.83 54.50
C ILE A 340 -25.39 -12.64 54.11
N HIS A 341 -24.34 -12.35 54.88
CA HIS A 341 -23.38 -11.30 54.56
C HIS A 341 -22.69 -11.54 53.21
N ALA A 342 -22.15 -12.74 52.99
CA ALA A 342 -21.48 -13.09 51.73
C ALA A 342 -22.41 -13.00 50.51
N MET A 343 -23.69 -13.39 50.65
CA MET A 343 -24.68 -13.26 49.57
C MET A 343 -25.04 -11.80 49.29
N THR A 344 -25.06 -10.95 50.32
CA THR A 344 -25.27 -9.50 50.15
C THR A 344 -24.12 -8.84 49.38
N GLU A 345 -22.87 -9.19 49.72
CA GLU A 345 -21.69 -8.73 48.99
C GLU A 345 -21.66 -9.25 47.55
N THR A 346 -22.07 -10.50 47.34
CA THR A 346 -22.21 -11.10 46.01
C THR A 346 -23.22 -10.34 45.17
N ALA A 347 -24.40 -10.02 45.72
CA ALA A 347 -25.42 -9.22 45.04
C ALA A 347 -24.92 -7.81 44.68
N SER A 348 -24.17 -7.15 45.57
CA SER A 348 -23.55 -5.86 45.29
C SER A 348 -22.51 -5.94 44.16
N SER A 349 -21.69 -7.00 44.14
CA SER A 349 -20.68 -7.20 43.10
C SER A 349 -21.32 -7.47 41.74
N LEU A 350 -22.42 -8.24 41.73
CA LEU A 350 -23.21 -8.48 40.54
C LEU A 350 -23.82 -7.19 39.96
N GLN A 351 -24.25 -6.25 40.80
CA GLN A 351 -24.71 -4.93 40.33
C GLN A 351 -23.61 -4.18 39.56
N VAL A 352 -22.37 -4.16 40.08
CA VAL A 352 -21.23 -3.53 39.39
C VAL A 352 -20.96 -4.19 38.04
N ILE A 353 -21.07 -5.52 37.96
CA ILE A 353 -20.89 -6.26 36.69
C ILE A 353 -21.99 -5.89 35.68
N ALA A 354 -23.25 -5.76 36.12
CA ALA A 354 -24.34 -5.30 35.26
C ALA A 354 -24.09 -3.89 34.71
N ASP A 355 -23.64 -2.96 35.56
CA ASP A 355 -23.34 -1.59 35.16
C ASP A 355 -22.20 -1.54 34.13
N ASN A 356 -21.12 -2.30 34.37
CA ASN A 356 -20.00 -2.44 33.43
C ASN A 356 -20.44 -3.05 32.09
N ALA A 357 -21.31 -4.05 32.12
CA ALA A 357 -21.84 -4.67 30.90
C ALA A 357 -22.70 -3.69 30.09
N ALA A 358 -23.52 -2.87 30.77
CA ALA A 358 -24.30 -1.82 30.13
C ALA A 358 -23.39 -0.75 29.49
N GLU A 359 -22.35 -0.32 30.20
CA GLU A 359 -21.36 0.63 29.68
C GLU A 359 -20.60 0.05 28.47
N GLN A 360 -20.17 -1.21 28.54
CA GLN A 360 -19.49 -1.88 27.44
C GLN A 360 -20.36 -1.99 26.20
N SER A 361 -21.66 -2.24 26.35
CA SER A 361 -22.63 -2.23 25.24
C SER A 361 -22.73 -0.85 24.60
N LYS A 362 -22.85 0.20 25.41
CA LYS A 362 -22.89 1.60 24.94
C LYS A 362 -21.60 1.99 24.20
N ASN A 363 -20.44 1.67 24.77
CA ASN A 363 -19.15 1.96 24.16
C ASN A 363 -18.98 1.20 22.84
N SER A 364 -19.48 -0.04 22.77
CA SER A 364 -19.45 -0.81 21.53
C SER A 364 -20.31 -0.18 20.43
N ALA A 365 -21.49 0.33 20.77
CA ALA A 365 -22.33 1.07 19.83
C ALA A 365 -21.66 2.36 19.36
N GLY A 366 -21.03 3.11 20.28
CA GLY A 366 -20.27 4.32 19.96
C GLY A 366 -19.10 4.05 19.01
N THR A 367 -18.30 3.02 19.29
CA THR A 367 -17.20 2.60 18.41
C THR A 367 -17.70 2.20 17.03
N ASN A 368 -18.83 1.47 16.95
CA ASN A 368 -19.39 1.10 15.65
C ASN A 368 -19.86 2.32 14.84
N GLY A 369 -20.34 3.38 15.50
CA GLY A 369 -20.60 4.67 14.85
C GLY A 369 -19.34 5.32 14.29
N ALA A 370 -18.27 5.38 15.09
CA ALA A 370 -16.98 5.92 14.64
C ALA A 370 -16.38 5.11 13.47
N LEU A 371 -16.53 3.78 13.46
CA LEU A 371 -16.10 2.93 12.35
C LEU A 371 -16.84 3.26 11.05
N GLU A 372 -18.13 3.58 11.13
CA GLU A 372 -18.91 4.00 9.96
C GLU A 372 -18.45 5.37 9.42
N GLU A 373 -18.10 6.31 10.30
CA GLU A 373 -17.50 7.58 9.89
C GLU A 373 -16.16 7.37 9.17
N ILE A 374 -15.29 6.50 9.69
CA ILE A 374 -14.01 6.18 9.05
C ILE A 374 -14.24 5.48 7.70
N ARG A 375 -15.26 4.62 7.60
CA ARG A 375 -15.64 3.98 6.34
C ARG A 375 -16.04 5.01 5.29
N ASN A 376 -16.84 6.01 5.67
CA ASN A 376 -17.22 7.10 4.77
C ASN A 376 -15.99 7.91 4.30
N VAL A 377 -15.02 8.15 5.19
CA VAL A 377 -13.75 8.81 4.83
C VAL A 377 -12.94 7.98 3.85
N ALA A 378 -12.87 6.66 4.06
CA ALA A 378 -12.18 5.73 3.16
C ALA A 378 -12.83 5.73 1.77
N GLU A 379 -14.17 5.73 1.69
CA GLU A 379 -14.92 5.81 0.43
C GLU A 379 -14.68 7.14 -0.30
N ASN A 380 -14.75 8.26 0.42
CA ASN A 380 -14.42 9.58 -0.14
C ASN A 380 -12.96 9.65 -0.65
N THR A 381 -12.04 8.98 0.04
CA THR A 381 -10.63 8.90 -0.37
C THR A 381 -10.49 8.08 -1.66
N ALA A 382 -11.20 6.95 -1.79
CA ALA A 382 -11.22 6.17 -3.02
C ALA A 382 -11.72 7.02 -4.21
N THR A 383 -12.85 7.71 -4.07
CA THR A 383 -13.39 8.58 -5.12
C THR A 383 -12.42 9.72 -5.46
N ALA A 384 -11.74 10.30 -4.48
CA ALA A 384 -10.72 11.32 -4.74
C ALA A 384 -9.54 10.76 -5.54
N MET A 385 -9.09 9.53 -5.23
CA MET A 385 -8.01 8.86 -5.97
C MET A 385 -8.42 8.49 -7.40
N GLU A 386 -9.67 8.10 -7.64
CA GLU A 386 -10.21 7.89 -9.00
C GLU A 386 -10.13 9.19 -9.82
N ASN A 387 -10.55 10.32 -9.24
CA ASN A 387 -10.46 11.63 -9.88
C ASN A 387 -9.00 12.05 -10.14
N PHE A 388 -8.10 11.80 -9.18
CA PHE A 388 -6.67 12.05 -9.38
C PHE A 388 -6.09 11.21 -10.50
N THR A 389 -6.51 9.94 -10.62
CA THR A 389 -6.07 9.05 -11.70
C THR A 389 -6.48 9.61 -13.06
N ALA A 390 -7.73 10.05 -13.20
CA ALA A 390 -8.22 10.67 -14.43
C ALA A 390 -7.47 11.97 -14.79
N ALA A 391 -7.22 12.83 -13.79
CA ALA A 391 -6.46 14.06 -13.99
C ALA A 391 -5.01 13.80 -14.41
N LEU A 392 -4.39 12.76 -13.82
CA LEU A 392 -3.01 12.38 -14.09
C LEU A 392 -2.85 11.81 -15.52
N LEU A 393 -3.80 11.01 -15.99
CA LEU A 393 -3.84 10.54 -17.38
C LEU A 393 -3.96 11.71 -18.37
N SER A 394 -4.86 12.66 -18.12
CA SER A 394 -4.98 13.86 -18.94
C SER A 394 -3.71 14.71 -18.94
N PHE A 395 -3.04 14.81 -17.79
CA PHE A 395 -1.80 15.57 -17.67
C PHE A 395 -0.64 14.89 -18.39
N GLN A 396 -0.56 13.56 -18.33
CA GLN A 396 0.42 12.78 -19.07
C GLN A 396 0.25 12.98 -20.59
N SER A 397 -0.98 12.89 -21.10
CA SER A 397 -1.27 13.15 -22.52
C SER A 397 -0.85 14.55 -22.96
N GLY A 398 -1.17 15.59 -22.19
CA GLY A 398 -0.76 16.97 -22.53
C GLY A 398 0.75 17.19 -22.49
N MET A 399 1.47 16.44 -21.64
CA MET A 399 2.93 16.50 -21.59
C MET A 399 3.59 15.77 -22.76
N GLU A 400 2.99 14.67 -23.22
CA GLU A 400 3.41 13.97 -24.44
C GLU A 400 3.21 14.85 -25.68
N GLU A 401 2.09 15.58 -25.77
CA GLU A 401 1.85 16.59 -26.81
C GLU A 401 2.90 17.72 -26.76
N LEU A 402 3.19 18.23 -25.56
CA LEU A 402 4.22 19.26 -25.37
C LEU A 402 5.62 18.76 -25.77
N ASP A 403 5.98 17.52 -25.43
CA ASP A 403 7.26 16.94 -25.83
C ASP A 403 7.38 16.79 -27.36
N MET A 404 6.29 16.39 -28.03
CA MET A 404 6.24 16.38 -29.50
C MET A 404 6.48 17.76 -30.11
N ILE A 405 5.79 18.80 -29.60
CA ILE A 405 5.96 20.17 -30.08
C ILE A 405 7.40 20.66 -29.84
N VAL A 406 7.97 20.40 -28.67
CA VAL A 406 9.36 20.77 -28.35
C VAL A 406 10.33 20.05 -29.28
N ASN A 407 10.17 18.75 -29.50
CA ASN A 407 11.02 17.97 -30.40
C ASN A 407 10.95 18.48 -31.85
N ALA A 408 9.75 18.81 -32.35
CA ALA A 408 9.56 19.37 -33.69
C ALA A 408 10.20 20.76 -33.86
N LEU A 409 10.13 21.61 -32.81
CA LEU A 409 10.81 22.90 -32.79
C LEU A 409 12.35 22.76 -32.73
N VAL A 410 12.88 21.73 -32.07
CA VAL A 410 14.32 21.43 -32.01
C VAL A 410 14.84 20.88 -33.34
N SER A 411 14.08 19.99 -33.99
CA SER A 411 14.46 19.36 -35.26
C SER A 411 14.34 20.32 -36.46
N GLY A 412 13.63 21.44 -36.29
CA GLY A 412 13.31 22.38 -37.37
C GLY A 412 12.25 21.86 -38.34
N ASP A 413 11.57 20.76 -37.98
CA ASP A 413 10.50 20.14 -38.75
C ASP A 413 9.16 20.73 -38.29
N TYR A 414 8.92 21.99 -38.65
CA TYR A 414 7.72 22.74 -38.24
C TYR A 414 6.41 22.11 -38.77
N ASP A 415 6.49 21.28 -39.82
CA ASP A 415 5.35 20.55 -40.37
C ASP A 415 4.89 19.43 -39.42
N GLN A 416 5.78 18.85 -38.59
CA GLN A 416 5.41 17.92 -37.52
C GLN A 416 4.70 18.60 -36.34
N ALA A 417 5.02 19.86 -36.05
CA ALA A 417 4.39 20.61 -34.93
C ALA A 417 2.99 21.12 -35.25
N ALA A 418 2.63 21.23 -36.54
CA ALA A 418 1.38 21.82 -37.01
C ALA A 418 0.28 20.80 -37.33
N THR A 419 0.56 19.50 -37.15
CA THR A 419 -0.37 18.41 -37.46
C THR A 419 -0.80 17.68 -36.19
N ASP A 420 -2.04 17.18 -36.17
CA ASP A 420 -2.53 16.27 -35.13
C ASP A 420 -2.07 14.81 -35.38
N GLN A 421 -1.29 14.57 -36.43
CA GLN A 421 -0.81 13.24 -36.83
C GLN A 421 0.57 12.92 -36.22
N PHE A 422 0.64 11.82 -35.47
CA PHE A 422 1.86 11.32 -34.83
C PHE A 422 2.94 10.84 -35.82
N VAL A 423 2.53 10.26 -36.94
CA VAL A 423 3.38 9.83 -38.06
C VAL A 423 2.84 10.46 -39.34
N GLN A 424 3.65 11.31 -39.98
CA GLN A 424 3.33 11.90 -41.27
C GLN A 424 3.92 11.09 -42.44
N TRP A 425 3.12 10.91 -43.49
CA TRP A 425 3.62 10.37 -44.74
C TRP A 425 4.45 11.40 -45.49
N THR A 426 5.73 11.10 -45.74
CA THR A 426 6.63 11.98 -46.50
C THR A 426 7.08 11.32 -47.82
N PRO A 427 7.52 12.08 -48.84
CA PRO A 427 8.07 11.49 -50.07
C PRO A 427 9.26 10.54 -49.85
N LYS A 428 9.92 10.59 -48.68
CA LYS A 428 11.02 9.69 -48.32
C LYS A 428 10.55 8.28 -47.94
N LEU A 429 9.27 8.11 -47.64
CA LEU A 429 8.65 6.82 -47.30
C LEU A 429 8.07 6.11 -48.54
N ASP A 430 8.15 6.74 -49.71
CA ASP A 430 7.60 6.21 -50.96
C ASP A 430 8.62 5.31 -51.67
N LEU A 431 8.33 4.02 -51.70
CA LEU A 431 9.18 3.01 -52.35
C LEU A 431 8.92 2.90 -53.85
N HIS A 432 7.89 3.59 -54.37
CA HIS A 432 7.41 3.48 -55.73
C HIS A 432 6.97 2.04 -56.07
N VAL A 433 6.37 1.37 -55.09
CA VAL A 433 5.76 0.04 -55.23
C VAL A 433 4.31 0.17 -54.76
N PRO A 434 3.35 0.44 -55.69
CA PRO A 434 2.01 0.94 -55.33
C PRO A 434 1.22 0.10 -54.33
N MET A 435 1.41 -1.23 -54.34
CA MET A 435 0.78 -2.13 -53.36
C MET A 435 1.38 -1.93 -51.96
N VAL A 436 2.71 -1.92 -51.86
CA VAL A 436 3.47 -1.80 -50.61
C VAL A 436 3.26 -0.41 -50.00
N ASP A 437 3.36 0.65 -50.81
CA ASP A 437 3.15 2.03 -50.34
C ASP A 437 1.72 2.24 -49.80
N ARG A 438 0.72 1.59 -50.40
CA ARG A 438 -0.66 1.60 -49.88
C ARG A 438 -0.76 0.92 -48.52
N GLN A 439 -0.09 -0.23 -48.35
CA GLN A 439 -0.08 -0.96 -47.09
C GLN A 439 0.69 -0.19 -46.00
N HIS A 440 1.81 0.44 -46.33
CA HIS A 440 2.55 1.33 -45.42
C HIS A 440 1.70 2.52 -44.97
N ARG A 441 0.96 3.17 -45.87
CA ARG A 441 0.02 4.25 -45.51
C ARG A 441 -1.07 3.79 -44.53
N MET A 442 -1.55 2.55 -44.67
CA MET A 442 -2.51 1.97 -43.73
C MET A 442 -1.88 1.71 -42.35
N LEU A 443 -0.64 1.20 -42.30
CA LEU A 443 0.10 1.01 -41.04
C LEU A 443 0.34 2.34 -40.32
N VAL A 444 0.76 3.37 -41.06
CA VAL A 444 0.87 4.75 -40.55
C VAL A 444 -0.48 5.24 -40.00
N GLY A 445 -1.58 4.94 -40.72
CA GLY A 445 -2.94 5.26 -40.28
C GLY A 445 -3.32 4.61 -38.95
N TYR A 446 -3.02 3.31 -38.76
CA TYR A 446 -3.31 2.62 -37.50
C TYR A 446 -2.47 3.12 -36.32
N ILE A 447 -1.22 3.51 -36.56
CA ILE A 447 -0.38 4.13 -35.51
C ILE A 447 -0.98 5.49 -35.11
N ASN A 448 -1.45 6.28 -36.06
CA ASN A 448 -2.13 7.54 -35.79
C ASN A 448 -3.48 7.35 -35.08
N GLU A 449 -4.28 6.35 -35.47
CA GLU A 449 -5.54 5.99 -34.78
C GLU A 449 -5.28 5.59 -33.31
N LEU A 450 -4.19 4.84 -33.07
CA LEU A 450 -3.79 4.45 -31.72
C LEU A 450 -3.35 5.65 -30.88
N TYR A 451 -2.56 6.56 -31.46
CA TYR A 451 -2.17 7.81 -30.82
C TYR A 451 -3.38 8.69 -30.49
N GLU A 452 -4.30 8.89 -31.44
CA GLU A 452 -5.51 9.68 -31.24
C GLU A 452 -6.39 9.08 -30.15
N ALA A 453 -6.57 7.76 -30.13
CA ALA A 453 -7.32 7.07 -29.10
C ALA A 453 -6.67 7.21 -27.70
N MET A 454 -5.34 7.20 -27.63
CA MET A 454 -4.60 7.42 -26.39
C MET A 454 -4.75 8.87 -25.91
N ALA A 455 -4.57 9.84 -26.80
CA ALA A 455 -4.68 11.28 -26.50
C ALA A 455 -6.10 11.67 -26.04
N HIS A 456 -7.13 11.03 -26.58
CA HIS A 456 -8.52 11.27 -26.19
C HIS A 456 -8.99 10.42 -24.99
N ASN A 457 -8.08 9.80 -24.23
CA ASN A 457 -8.39 8.97 -23.06
C ASN A 457 -9.47 7.89 -23.33
N ARG A 458 -9.40 7.24 -24.49
CA ARG A 458 -10.32 6.13 -24.83
C ARG A 458 -10.11 4.96 -23.87
N THR A 459 -11.12 4.11 -23.76
CA THR A 459 -11.11 2.99 -22.80
C THR A 459 -10.01 1.99 -23.14
N SER A 460 -9.48 1.29 -22.12
CA SER A 460 -8.47 0.22 -22.31
C SER A 460 -8.91 -0.83 -23.35
N LYS A 461 -10.22 -1.10 -23.44
CA LYS A 461 -10.79 -2.06 -24.40
C LYS A 461 -10.74 -1.55 -25.84
N GLU A 462 -10.95 -0.24 -26.05
CA GLU A 462 -10.84 0.40 -27.36
C GLU A 462 -9.39 0.44 -27.82
N LEU A 463 -8.45 0.79 -26.93
CA LEU A 463 -7.02 0.78 -27.21
C LEU A 463 -6.52 -0.62 -27.59
N GLN A 464 -6.91 -1.66 -26.85
CA GLN A 464 -6.59 -3.05 -27.17
C GLN A 464 -7.11 -3.46 -28.56
N ALA A 465 -8.30 -3.01 -28.94
CA ALA A 465 -8.87 -3.33 -30.25
C ALA A 465 -8.05 -2.71 -31.40
N ILE A 466 -7.52 -1.50 -31.22
CA ILE A 466 -6.66 -0.83 -32.22
C ILE A 466 -5.30 -1.52 -32.31
N VAL A 467 -4.66 -1.86 -31.18
CA VAL A 467 -3.38 -2.60 -31.15
C VAL A 467 -3.53 -3.95 -31.87
N LYS A 468 -4.64 -4.66 -31.65
CA LYS A 468 -4.92 -5.91 -32.35
C LYS A 468 -5.06 -5.73 -33.86
N LYS A 469 -5.81 -4.72 -34.32
CA LYS A 469 -5.94 -4.40 -35.75
C LYS A 469 -4.58 -4.11 -36.38
N LEU A 470 -3.77 -3.28 -35.71
CA LEU A 470 -2.43 -2.94 -36.16
C LEU A 470 -1.59 -4.22 -36.32
N ARG A 471 -1.56 -5.09 -35.30
CA ARG A 471 -0.81 -6.35 -35.33
C ARG A 471 -1.24 -7.27 -36.47
N ASP A 472 -2.55 -7.49 -36.63
CA ASP A 472 -3.08 -8.39 -37.65
C ASP A 472 -2.77 -7.85 -39.07
N TYR A 473 -2.86 -6.53 -39.24
CA TYR A 473 -2.52 -5.89 -40.51
C TYR A 473 -1.02 -5.94 -40.81
N THR A 474 -0.15 -5.69 -39.81
CA THR A 474 1.31 -5.83 -39.93
C THR A 474 1.70 -7.24 -40.37
N ALA A 475 1.13 -8.27 -39.75
CA ALA A 475 1.41 -9.67 -40.13
C ALA A 475 0.96 -9.98 -41.56
N THR A 476 -0.19 -9.43 -41.98
CA THR A 476 -0.70 -9.60 -43.35
C THR A 476 0.18 -8.89 -44.38
N HIS A 477 0.57 -7.65 -44.10
CA HIS A 477 1.45 -6.85 -44.95
C HIS A 477 2.81 -7.54 -45.15
N PHE A 478 3.47 -7.98 -44.08
CA PHE A 478 4.72 -8.74 -44.20
C PHE A 478 4.54 -10.03 -44.99
N SER A 479 3.41 -10.73 -44.83
CA SER A 479 3.16 -11.93 -45.63
C SER A 479 2.98 -11.62 -47.12
N ASP A 480 2.44 -10.46 -47.47
CA ASP A 480 2.29 -10.04 -48.87
C ASP A 480 3.61 -9.58 -49.47
N GLU A 481 4.42 -8.87 -48.69
CA GLU A 481 5.77 -8.47 -49.08
C GLU A 481 6.71 -9.68 -49.23
N GLU A 482 6.62 -10.66 -48.32
CA GLU A 482 7.39 -11.91 -48.42
C GLU A 482 7.09 -12.69 -49.71
N LYS A 483 5.88 -12.58 -50.26
CA LYS A 483 5.53 -13.18 -51.56
C LYS A 483 6.26 -12.50 -52.71
N LEU A 484 6.59 -11.21 -52.60
CA LEU A 484 7.38 -10.50 -53.60
C LEU A 484 8.85 -10.98 -53.61
N PHE A 485 9.32 -11.64 -52.56
CA PHE A 485 10.68 -12.20 -52.52
C PHE A 485 10.80 -13.49 -53.33
N ALA A 486 9.74 -14.31 -53.41
CA ALA A 486 9.78 -15.65 -54.00
C ALA A 486 10.13 -15.70 -55.51
N PRO A 487 9.69 -14.76 -56.37
CA PRO A 487 10.06 -14.72 -57.79
C PRO A 487 11.43 -14.08 -58.05
N THR A 488 12.03 -13.44 -57.05
CA THR A 488 13.18 -12.55 -57.23
C THR A 488 14.49 -13.19 -56.75
N SER A 489 15.62 -12.76 -57.33
CA SER A 489 16.96 -13.17 -56.87
C SER A 489 17.43 -12.37 -55.65
N TYR A 490 16.52 -11.91 -54.80
CA TYR A 490 16.84 -11.12 -53.61
C TYR A 490 17.64 -11.96 -52.62
N ARG A 491 18.92 -11.60 -52.40
CA ARG A 491 19.83 -12.37 -51.53
C ARG A 491 19.54 -12.19 -50.04
N GLY A 492 18.85 -11.12 -49.67
CA GLY A 492 18.53 -10.77 -48.27
C GLY A 492 17.28 -11.42 -47.71
N THR A 493 16.56 -12.26 -48.49
CA THR A 493 15.24 -12.81 -48.14
C THR A 493 15.16 -13.41 -46.72
N GLN A 494 16.11 -14.28 -46.36
CA GLN A 494 16.09 -14.94 -45.06
C GLN A 494 16.31 -13.98 -43.88
N GLU A 495 17.10 -12.93 -44.07
CA GLU A 495 17.34 -11.96 -43.01
C GLU A 495 16.18 -10.97 -42.90
N HIS A 496 15.58 -10.60 -44.04
CA HIS A 496 14.38 -9.76 -44.09
C HIS A 496 13.19 -10.44 -43.37
N ILE A 497 12.92 -11.71 -43.67
CA ILE A 497 11.87 -12.49 -42.98
C ILE A 497 12.10 -12.54 -41.46
N LYS A 498 13.35 -12.66 -41.00
CA LYS A 498 13.64 -12.65 -39.56
C LYS A 498 13.29 -11.30 -38.91
N ILE A 499 13.50 -10.18 -39.60
CA ILE A 499 13.12 -8.85 -39.12
C ILE A 499 11.60 -8.78 -38.93
N HIS A 500 10.82 -9.26 -39.92
CA HIS A 500 9.36 -9.34 -39.82
C HIS A 500 8.90 -10.19 -38.64
N ARG A 501 9.44 -11.40 -38.53
CA ARG A 501 9.04 -12.35 -37.47
C ARG A 501 9.33 -11.80 -36.08
N LYS A 502 10.47 -11.12 -35.90
CA LYS A 502 10.82 -10.48 -34.62
C LYS A 502 9.85 -9.36 -34.25
N PHE A 503 9.45 -8.54 -35.21
CA PHE A 503 8.53 -7.43 -34.94
C PHE A 503 7.12 -7.93 -34.61
N VAL A 504 6.59 -8.90 -35.38
CA VAL A 504 5.28 -9.50 -35.08
C VAL A 504 5.27 -10.16 -33.70
N ALA A 505 6.33 -10.90 -33.33
CA ALA A 505 6.43 -11.50 -32.00
C ALA A 505 6.43 -10.45 -30.88
N LYS A 506 7.02 -9.28 -31.11
CA LYS A 506 6.98 -8.17 -30.14
C LYS A 506 5.58 -7.57 -30.02
N LEU A 507 4.85 -7.46 -31.13
CA LEU A 507 3.44 -7.01 -31.11
C LEU A 507 2.54 -8.01 -30.38
N ASP A 508 2.77 -9.31 -30.54
CA ASP A 508 2.04 -10.36 -29.82
C ASP A 508 2.27 -10.28 -28.30
N GLU A 509 3.51 -10.06 -27.87
CA GLU A 509 3.87 -9.86 -26.46
C GLU A 509 3.12 -8.65 -25.87
N VAL A 510 3.17 -7.51 -26.56
CA VAL A 510 2.49 -6.28 -26.14
C VAL A 510 0.97 -6.48 -26.07
N GLU A 511 0.37 -7.13 -27.07
CA GLU A 511 -1.07 -7.44 -27.07
C GLU A 511 -1.46 -8.28 -25.84
N GLN A 512 -0.65 -9.29 -25.50
CA GLN A 512 -0.89 -10.18 -24.38
C GLN A 512 -0.75 -9.45 -23.02
N GLU A 513 0.25 -8.59 -22.87
CA GLU A 513 0.45 -7.78 -21.68
C GLU A 513 -0.71 -6.79 -21.46
N LEU A 514 -1.21 -6.20 -22.54
CA LEU A 514 -2.39 -5.32 -22.49
C LEU A 514 -3.66 -6.10 -22.09
N GLN A 515 -3.86 -7.32 -22.61
CA GLN A 515 -5.01 -8.17 -22.27
C GLN A 515 -4.99 -8.62 -20.81
N ASN A 516 -3.81 -8.93 -20.28
CA ASN A 516 -3.62 -9.35 -18.90
C ASN A 516 -3.64 -8.18 -17.90
N GLY A 517 -3.68 -6.93 -18.39
CA GLY A 517 -3.64 -5.73 -17.56
C GLY A 517 -2.27 -5.49 -16.92
N THR A 518 -1.21 -6.12 -17.42
CA THR A 518 0.16 -5.95 -16.93
C THR A 518 0.90 -4.81 -17.62
N ALA A 519 0.38 -4.32 -18.75
CA ALA A 519 0.86 -3.13 -19.45
C ALA A 519 -0.31 -2.22 -19.87
N THR A 520 -0.01 -0.97 -20.21
CA THR A 520 -0.92 0.01 -20.82
C THR A 520 -0.33 0.55 -22.12
N VAL A 521 -1.17 1.00 -23.05
CA VAL A 521 -0.67 1.69 -24.24
C VAL A 521 0.02 2.97 -23.78
N SER A 522 1.25 3.18 -24.26
CA SER A 522 2.11 4.27 -23.83
C SER A 522 2.75 4.95 -25.04
N MET A 523 3.24 6.18 -24.83
CA MET A 523 4.04 6.87 -25.85
C MET A 523 5.35 6.12 -26.18
N GLU A 524 5.90 5.35 -25.25
CA GLU A 524 7.05 4.48 -25.52
C GLU A 524 6.70 3.41 -26.56
N LEU A 525 5.54 2.76 -26.42
CA LEU A 525 5.05 1.81 -27.41
C LEU A 525 4.82 2.50 -28.76
N LEU A 526 4.16 3.66 -28.79
CA LEU A 526 3.90 4.40 -30.03
C LEU A 526 5.20 4.83 -30.73
N THR A 527 6.18 5.32 -29.97
CA THR A 527 7.50 5.71 -30.49
C THR A 527 8.24 4.50 -31.04
N PHE A 528 8.20 3.36 -30.33
CA PHE A 528 8.75 2.10 -30.83
C PHE A 528 8.11 1.68 -32.16
N LEU A 529 6.77 1.73 -32.26
CA LEU A 529 6.04 1.38 -33.47
C LEU A 529 6.40 2.29 -34.64
N LYS A 530 6.43 3.61 -34.39
CA LYS A 530 6.82 4.63 -35.37
C LYS A 530 8.25 4.43 -35.85
N ASP A 531 9.21 4.37 -34.92
CA ASP A 531 10.63 4.34 -35.26
C ASP A 531 10.97 3.06 -36.00
N TRP A 532 10.42 1.93 -35.57
CA TRP A 532 10.60 0.67 -36.27
C TRP A 532 10.04 0.75 -37.69
N LEU A 533 8.80 1.20 -37.86
CA LEU A 533 8.14 1.28 -39.18
C LEU A 533 8.91 2.22 -40.13
N VAL A 534 9.28 3.41 -39.66
CA VAL A 534 10.01 4.40 -40.48
C VAL A 534 11.40 3.86 -40.85
N GLN A 535 12.13 3.25 -39.92
CA GLN A 535 13.45 2.68 -40.20
C GLN A 535 13.37 1.48 -41.15
N HIS A 536 12.30 0.69 -41.04
CA HIS A 536 12.07 -0.44 -41.92
C HIS A 536 11.83 0.02 -43.36
N ILE A 537 10.88 0.95 -43.56
CA ILE A 537 10.53 1.53 -44.86
C ILE A 537 11.72 2.25 -45.50
N MET A 538 12.50 3.01 -44.72
CA MET A 538 13.60 3.80 -45.28
C MET A 538 14.91 3.02 -45.42
N GLY A 539 15.08 1.93 -44.67
CA GLY A 539 16.35 1.23 -44.56
C GLY A 539 16.33 -0.19 -45.10
N THR A 540 15.31 -0.97 -44.75
CA THR A 540 15.23 -2.40 -45.05
C THR A 540 14.51 -2.64 -46.37
N ASP A 541 13.36 -2.01 -46.58
CA ASP A 541 12.50 -2.27 -47.75
C ASP A 541 13.13 -1.85 -49.09
N PRO A 542 13.91 -0.74 -49.18
CA PRO A 542 14.55 -0.36 -50.43
C PRO A 542 15.54 -1.41 -50.95
N THR A 543 15.97 -2.36 -50.12
CA THR A 543 16.96 -3.39 -50.50
C THR A 543 16.41 -4.45 -51.45
N TYR A 544 15.11 -4.73 -51.43
CA TYR A 544 14.49 -5.68 -52.36
C TYR A 544 13.91 -5.00 -53.60
N VAL A 545 13.63 -3.69 -53.55
CA VAL A 545 13.07 -2.92 -54.67
C VAL A 545 13.86 -3.11 -55.99
N PRO A 546 15.21 -3.11 -56.03
CA PRO A 546 15.96 -3.36 -57.26
C PRO A 546 15.69 -4.72 -57.93
N TYR A 547 15.24 -5.70 -57.16
CA TYR A 547 15.02 -7.08 -57.61
C TYR A 547 13.60 -7.35 -58.10
N LEU A 548 12.67 -6.41 -57.89
CA LEU A 548 11.29 -6.48 -58.40
C LEU A 548 11.22 -6.25 -59.91
N SER A 549 10.24 -6.86 -60.57
CA SER A 549 10.01 -6.70 -62.01
C SER A 549 9.46 -5.30 -62.33
N ALA A 550 9.48 -4.89 -63.61
CA ALA A 550 8.92 -3.59 -64.02
C ALA A 550 7.39 -3.52 -63.79
N GLU A 551 6.68 -4.66 -63.89
CA GLU A 551 5.25 -4.78 -63.64
C GLU A 551 4.89 -4.56 -62.16
N ASP A 552 5.81 -4.87 -61.24
CA ASP A 552 5.63 -4.68 -59.80
C ASP A 552 5.88 -3.22 -59.36
N LYS A 553 6.57 -2.42 -60.19
CA LYS A 553 6.98 -1.03 -59.91
C LYS A 553 6.10 0.02 -60.57
N ASP A 554 5.45 -0.30 -61.68
CA ASP A 554 4.67 0.66 -62.46
C ASP A 554 3.50 -0.02 -63.19
N PRO A 555 2.23 0.29 -62.87
CA PRO A 555 1.09 -0.28 -63.57
C PRO A 555 0.93 0.24 -65.01
N GLU A 556 1.70 1.25 -65.46
CA GLU A 556 1.68 1.73 -66.85
C GLU A 556 2.61 0.96 -67.82
N ALA A 557 3.41 0.00 -67.34
CA ALA A 557 4.32 -0.77 -68.19
C ALA A 557 3.57 -1.63 -69.26
N ASP A 558 2.33 -2.01 -68.98
CA ASP A 558 1.50 -2.83 -69.88
C ASP A 558 0.91 -2.03 -71.08
N LEU A 559 0.87 -0.70 -70.98
CA LEU A 559 0.34 0.16 -72.06
C LEU A 559 1.39 0.54 -73.11
N LYS A 560 2.70 0.40 -72.79
CA LYS A 560 3.80 0.70 -73.73
C LYS A 560 4.38 -0.55 -74.40
N SER A 561 4.21 -1.75 -73.84
CA SER A 561 4.64 -3.00 -74.47
C SER A 561 3.69 -3.49 -75.57
N ALA A 562 2.45 -2.98 -75.60
CA ALA A 562 1.43 -3.30 -76.62
C ALA A 562 1.42 -2.35 -77.84
N ALA A 563 2.38 -1.41 -77.95
CA ALA A 563 2.39 -0.38 -78.99
C ALA A 563 3.70 -0.29 -79.82
N VAL A 564 4.45 -1.39 -79.96
CA VAL A 564 5.55 -1.51 -80.94
C VAL A 564 5.35 -2.75 -81.82
#